data_AF-A0AAE9CX79-F1
#
_entry.id   AF-A0AAE9CX79-F1
#
_cell.length_a   1.000
_cell.length_b   1.000
_cell.length_c   1.000
_cell.angle_alpha   90.00
_cell.angle_beta   90.00
_cell.angle_gamma   90.00
#
_symmetry.space_group_name_H-M   'P 1'
#
loop_
_entity.id
_entity.type
_entity.pdbx_description
1 polymer ?
#
loop_
_entity_poly.entity_id
_entity_poly.type
_entity_poly.pdbx_seq_one_letter_code
_entity_poly.pdbx_strand_id
1 'polypeptide(L)'
;MDSSEEIRVGTLVSAKSAAKGWCEARVDKIHERVDLTVRFQESPFSKETLRVEFNPDYKSGMFKKFIIRKREILCRISTIENQRTEYGIQFPDEYRWLSRRDFIIRSDDTTNKKRKNVATERSLRAEKRNKKK
;
A
#
# COMPACT_ATOMS: atom_id res chain seq x y z
N MET A 1 -8.07 -13.23 15.99
CA MET A 1 -8.24 -12.40 14.78
C MET A 1 -6.88 -11.80 14.51
N ASP A 2 -6.07 -12.41 13.64
CA ASP A 2 -4.78 -11.85 13.23
C ASP A 2 -4.38 -12.50 11.92
N SER A 3 -4.76 -11.84 10.84
CA SER A 3 -4.20 -12.08 9.52
C SER A 3 -3.96 -10.71 8.92
N SER A 4 -3.03 -9.97 9.53
CA SER A 4 -2.32 -8.90 8.83
C SER A 4 -1.52 -9.58 7.73
N GLU A 5 -2.19 -9.94 6.63
CA GLU A 5 -1.53 -10.30 5.39
C GLU A 5 -0.64 -9.13 5.02
N GLU A 6 0.65 -9.30 5.22
CA GLU A 6 1.67 -8.31 4.91
C GLU A 6 1.60 -8.03 3.40
N ILE A 7 1.18 -6.81 3.04
CA ILE A 7 1.06 -6.42 1.63
C ILE A 7 2.46 -6.17 1.08
N ARG A 8 2.76 -6.80 -0.05
CA ARG A 8 4.04 -6.69 -0.71
C ARG A 8 3.86 -6.16 -2.13
N VAL A 9 4.95 -5.66 -2.71
CA VAL A 9 4.98 -5.39 -4.15
C VAL A 9 4.66 -6.70 -4.90
N GLY A 10 3.79 -6.60 -5.90
CA GLY A 10 3.26 -7.73 -6.64
C GLY A 10 1.93 -8.28 -6.12
N THR A 11 1.49 -7.94 -4.91
CA THR A 11 0.21 -8.40 -4.35
C THR A 11 -0.95 -7.97 -5.24
N LEU A 12 -1.83 -8.93 -5.57
CA LEU A 12 -3.06 -8.66 -6.31
C LEU A 12 -4.13 -8.11 -5.39
N VAL A 13 -4.78 -7.03 -5.82
CA VAL A 13 -5.79 -6.32 -5.04
C VAL A 13 -7.01 -6.01 -5.91
N SER A 14 -8.13 -5.76 -5.25
CA SER A 14 -9.32 -5.18 -5.86
C SER A 14 -9.45 -3.75 -5.35
N ALA A 15 -9.54 -2.78 -6.24
CA ALA A 15 -9.65 -1.36 -5.89
C ALA A 15 -10.55 -0.63 -6.90
N LYS A 16 -11.03 0.57 -6.55
CA LYS A 16 -11.88 1.37 -7.43
C LYS A 16 -11.05 2.29 -8.32
N SER A 17 -10.94 1.98 -9.61
CA SER A 17 -10.37 2.90 -10.60
C SER A 17 -11.35 4.03 -10.91
N ALA A 18 -10.83 5.17 -11.35
CA ALA A 18 -11.62 6.33 -11.71
C ALA A 18 -12.50 6.06 -12.95
N ALA A 19 -11.99 5.29 -13.92
CA ALA A 19 -12.69 5.09 -15.20
C ALA A 19 -13.54 3.81 -15.26
N LYS A 20 -13.14 2.74 -14.55
CA LYS A 20 -13.78 1.41 -14.65
C LYS A 20 -14.46 0.94 -13.36
N GLY A 21 -14.41 1.74 -12.29
CA GLY A 21 -14.96 1.35 -10.99
C GLY A 21 -14.13 0.24 -10.35
N TRP A 22 -14.78 -0.66 -9.59
CA TRP A 22 -14.06 -1.73 -8.90
C TRP A 22 -13.47 -2.74 -9.88
N CYS A 23 -12.15 -2.86 -9.90
CA CYS A 23 -11.44 -3.77 -10.79
C CYS A 23 -10.17 -4.34 -10.13
N GLU A 24 -9.57 -5.31 -10.80
CA GLU A 24 -8.33 -5.95 -10.37
C GLU A 24 -7.15 -5.03 -10.67
N ALA A 25 -6.24 -4.96 -9.71
CA ALA A 25 -5.03 -4.17 -9.80
C ALA A 25 -3.90 -4.87 -9.04
N ARG A 26 -2.70 -4.32 -9.17
CA ARG A 26 -1.50 -4.86 -8.52
C ARG A 26 -0.80 -3.76 -7.74
N VAL A 27 -0.31 -4.11 -6.56
CA VAL A 27 0.61 -3.25 -5.80
C VAL A 27 1.94 -3.21 -6.55
N ASP A 28 2.33 -2.04 -7.03
CA ASP A 28 3.60 -1.81 -7.72
C ASP A 28 4.66 -1.22 -6.78
N LYS A 29 4.24 -0.32 -5.87
CA LYS A 29 5.13 0.34 -4.92
C LYS A 29 4.48 0.49 -3.56
N ILE A 30 5.31 0.60 -2.53
CA ILE A 30 4.87 0.88 -1.16
C ILE A 30 5.79 2.00 -0.64
N HIS A 31 5.19 3.12 -0.23
CA HIS A 31 5.93 4.16 0.48
C HIS A 31 5.32 4.37 1.85
N GLU A 32 6.19 4.45 2.84
CA GLU A 32 5.84 5.02 4.12
C GLU A 32 6.06 6.53 4.04
N ARG A 33 5.04 7.29 4.43
CA ARG A 33 5.07 8.75 4.45
C ARG A 33 4.76 9.25 5.84
N VAL A 34 5.27 10.43 6.13
CA VAL A 34 5.05 11.11 7.39
C VAL A 34 4.82 12.59 7.13
N ASP A 35 3.89 13.17 7.89
CA ASP A 35 3.65 14.59 7.86
C ASP A 35 4.56 15.24 8.93
N LEU A 36 5.49 16.08 8.50
CA LEU A 36 6.41 16.80 9.37
C LEU A 36 5.98 18.26 9.47
N THR A 37 5.90 18.81 10.68
CA THR A 37 5.90 20.26 10.84
C THR A 37 7.33 20.72 11.03
N VAL A 38 7.85 21.51 10.10
CA VAL A 38 9.21 22.04 10.12
C VAL A 38 9.18 23.55 10.39
N ARG A 39 10.26 24.09 10.97
CA ARG A 39 10.48 25.53 11.12
C ARG A 39 11.66 25.94 10.26
N PHE A 40 11.50 27.00 9.49
CA PHE A 40 12.60 27.54 8.69
C PHE A 40 13.66 28.13 9.60
N GLN A 41 14.92 27.98 9.19
CA GLN A 41 16.03 28.66 9.83
C GLN A 41 16.32 30.03 9.20
N GLU A 42 15.89 30.22 7.94
CA GLU A 42 16.05 31.47 7.22
C GLU A 42 14.84 32.40 7.46
N SER A 43 15.07 33.70 7.36
CA SER A 43 14.00 34.69 7.49
C SER A 43 13.06 34.63 6.28
N PRO A 44 11.73 34.66 6.47
CA PRO A 44 11.04 34.71 7.76
C PRO A 44 11.03 33.34 8.45
N PHE A 45 11.20 33.33 9.79
CA PHE A 45 11.09 32.14 10.64
C PHE A 45 9.64 31.61 10.67
N SER A 46 9.19 31.00 9.59
CA SER A 46 7.86 30.41 9.46
C SER A 46 7.87 28.90 9.73
N LYS A 47 6.68 28.37 9.98
CA LYS A 47 6.44 26.92 10.06
C LYS A 47 5.74 26.45 8.79
N GLU A 48 6.05 25.24 8.34
CA GLU A 48 5.36 24.61 7.24
C GLU A 48 5.15 23.12 7.54
N THR A 49 4.04 22.58 7.06
CA THR A 49 3.75 21.15 7.14
C THR A 49 4.12 20.51 5.80
N LEU A 50 5.01 19.53 5.85
CA LEU A 50 5.54 18.82 4.69
C LEU A 50 5.17 17.35 4.78
N ARG A 51 4.64 16.79 3.70
CA ARG A 51 4.53 15.34 3.55
C ARG A 51 5.80 14.83 2.88
N VAL A 52 6.56 13.98 3.57
CA VAL A 52 7.82 13.42 3.07
C VAL A 52 7.83 11.90 3.21
N GLU A 53 8.77 11.25 2.53
CA GLU A 53 9.06 9.85 2.77
C GLU A 53 9.51 9.66 4.23
N PHE A 54 8.98 8.63 4.87
CA PHE A 54 9.32 8.29 6.24
C PHE A 54 10.78 7.89 6.32
N ASN A 55 11.49 8.48 7.28
CA ASN A 55 12.83 8.10 7.63
C ASN A 55 12.85 7.86 9.15
N PRO A 56 13.25 6.67 9.62
CA PRO A 56 13.28 6.34 11.05
C PRO A 56 14.24 7.22 11.85
N ASP A 57 15.20 7.88 11.21
CA ASP A 57 16.15 8.79 11.86
C ASP A 57 15.56 10.17 12.14
N TYR A 58 14.38 10.49 11.61
CA TYR A 58 13.73 11.76 11.87
C TYR A 58 13.35 11.90 13.34
N LYS A 59 13.82 12.98 13.97
CA LYS A 59 13.57 13.31 15.38
C LYS A 59 13.15 14.76 15.51
N SER A 60 12.25 15.04 16.47
CA SER A 60 11.93 16.42 16.84
C SER A 60 13.20 17.13 17.31
N GLY A 61 13.37 18.37 16.87
CA GLY A 61 14.55 19.19 17.10
C GLY A 61 15.69 18.99 16.09
N MET A 62 15.66 17.95 15.25
CA MET A 62 16.69 17.69 14.24
C MET A 62 16.65 18.74 13.12
N PHE A 63 17.82 19.13 12.62
CA PHE A 63 17.94 19.95 11.42
C PHE A 63 18.12 19.08 10.19
N LYS A 64 17.34 19.35 9.15
CA LYS A 64 17.43 18.65 7.86
C LYS A 64 17.02 19.60 6.74
N LYS A 65 17.63 19.40 5.57
CA LYS A 65 17.26 20.12 4.36
C LYS A 65 16.07 19.45 3.67
N PHE A 66 15.11 20.25 3.25
CA PHE A 66 13.93 19.80 2.52
C PHE A 66 13.75 20.62 1.24
N ILE A 67 13.20 20.00 0.19
CA ILE A 67 12.82 20.72 -1.03
C ILE A 67 11.44 21.33 -0.81
N ILE A 68 11.38 22.64 -0.70
CA ILE A 68 10.18 23.43 -0.46
C ILE A 68 10.08 24.47 -1.57
N ARG A 69 8.96 24.50 -2.30
CA ARG A 69 8.74 25.45 -3.41
C ARG A 69 9.91 25.48 -4.42
N LYS A 70 10.42 24.30 -4.77
CA LYS A 70 11.57 24.08 -5.68
C LYS A 70 12.92 24.64 -5.17
N ARG A 71 13.05 24.93 -3.88
CA ARG A 71 14.30 25.33 -3.24
C ARG A 71 14.66 24.37 -2.12
N GLU A 72 15.94 24.11 -1.94
CA GLU A 72 16.43 23.36 -0.80
C GLU A 72 16.56 24.31 0.41
N ILE A 73 15.81 24.06 1.48
CA ILE A 73 15.78 24.92 2.67
C ILE A 73 16.16 24.09 3.90
N LEU A 74 17.08 24.61 4.72
CA LEU A 74 17.42 24.00 6.00
C LEU A 74 16.34 24.31 7.05
N CYS A 75 15.75 23.27 7.62
CA CYS A 75 14.65 23.42 8.57
C CYS A 75 14.90 22.59 9.84
N ARG A 76 14.33 23.04 10.95
CA ARG A 76 14.24 22.28 12.21
C ARG A 76 12.92 21.52 12.25
N ILE A 77 12.96 20.20 12.40
CA ILE A 77 11.75 19.40 12.60
C ILE A 77 11.16 19.75 13.97
N SER A 78 9.90 20.20 13.99
CA SER A 78 9.17 20.53 15.21
C SER A 78 8.33 19.36 15.68
N THR A 79 7.52 18.79 14.78
CA THR A 79 6.65 17.64 15.07
C THR A 79 6.72 16.63 13.93
N ILE A 80 6.49 15.37 14.30
CA ILE A 80 6.42 14.22 13.39
C ILE A 80 5.04 13.61 13.64
N GLU A 81 4.18 13.66 12.64
CA GLU A 81 2.76 13.32 12.76
C GLU A 81 2.32 12.43 11.60
N ASN A 82 1.21 11.72 11.78
CA ASN A 82 0.53 11.00 10.70
C ASN A 82 1.45 10.10 9.86
N GLN A 83 2.19 9.19 10.48
CA GLN A 83 2.88 8.13 9.73
C GLN A 83 1.83 7.23 9.06
N ARG A 84 1.90 7.14 7.73
CA ARG A 84 0.93 6.41 6.90
C ARG A 84 1.65 5.67 5.79
N THR A 85 1.22 4.45 5.51
CA THR A 85 1.67 3.69 4.34
C THR A 85 0.73 3.98 3.17
N GLU A 86 1.29 4.49 2.08
CA GLU A 86 0.62 4.67 0.80
C GLU A 86 1.08 3.57 -0.16
N TYR A 87 0.13 2.99 -0.90
CA TYR A 87 0.35 1.89 -1.83
C TYR A 87 0.14 2.39 -3.25
N GLY A 88 1.16 2.25 -4.08
CA GLY A 88 1.11 2.55 -5.50
C GLY A 88 0.43 1.40 -6.22
N ILE A 89 -0.79 1.62 -6.68
CA ILE A 89 -1.63 0.61 -7.32
C ILE A 89 -1.63 0.84 -8.82
N GLN A 90 -1.15 -0.16 -9.56
CA GLN A 90 -1.22 -0.22 -11.01
C GLN A 90 -2.53 -0.89 -11.41
N PHE A 91 -3.43 -0.09 -11.96
CA PHE A 91 -4.63 -0.56 -12.65
C PHE A 91 -4.31 -0.80 -14.14
N PRO A 92 -5.19 -1.48 -14.89
CA PRO A 92 -5.04 -1.61 -16.34
C PRO A 92 -5.13 -0.27 -17.10
N ASP A 93 -5.80 0.73 -16.51
CA ASP A 93 -6.16 2.01 -17.11
C ASP A 93 -5.45 3.22 -16.47
N GLU A 94 -4.95 3.10 -15.24
CA GLU A 94 -4.31 4.20 -14.52
C GLU A 94 -3.33 3.73 -13.45
N TYR A 95 -2.56 4.67 -12.89
CA TYR A 95 -1.72 4.44 -11.72
C TYR A 95 -2.11 5.41 -10.61
N ARG A 96 -2.34 4.92 -9.39
CA ARG A 96 -2.78 5.75 -8.26
C ARG A 96 -2.19 5.31 -6.94
N TRP A 97 -1.97 6.30 -6.06
CA TRP A 97 -1.64 6.05 -4.65
C TRP A 97 -2.91 5.90 -3.83
N LEU A 98 -3.02 4.78 -3.11
CA LEU A 98 -4.17 4.43 -2.29
C LEU A 98 -3.72 4.08 -0.86
N SER A 99 -4.61 4.30 0.11
CA SER A 99 -4.39 3.83 1.48
C SER A 99 -4.83 2.36 1.60
N ARG A 100 -4.40 1.68 2.66
CA ARG A 100 -4.80 0.29 2.94
C ARG A 100 -6.33 0.07 2.93
N ARG A 101 -7.10 1.11 3.30
CA ARG A 101 -8.56 1.06 3.40
C ARG A 101 -9.26 1.13 2.05
N ASP A 102 -8.56 1.57 1.00
CA ASP A 102 -9.13 1.83 -0.32
C ASP A 102 -9.10 0.60 -1.25
N PHE A 103 -8.54 -0.51 -0.79
CA PHE A 103 -8.45 -1.75 -1.55
C PHE A 103 -8.58 -3.01 -0.69
N ILE A 104 -8.94 -4.10 -1.36
CA ILE A 104 -9.11 -5.42 -0.77
C ILE A 104 -8.01 -6.32 -1.32
N ILE A 105 -7.25 -6.97 -0.44
CA ILE A 105 -6.27 -7.98 -0.85
C ILE A 105 -7.02 -9.16 -1.43
N ARG A 106 -6.67 -9.55 -2.65
CA ARG A 106 -7.16 -10.80 -3.20
C ARG A 106 -6.23 -11.90 -2.71
N SER A 107 -6.71 -12.67 -1.74
CA SER A 107 -6.03 -13.89 -1.30
C SER A 107 -5.66 -14.70 -2.53
N ASP A 108 -4.38 -15.03 -2.69
CA ASP A 108 -3.90 -15.76 -3.87
C ASP A 108 -4.82 -16.94 -4.16
N ASP A 109 -5.23 -17.04 -5.41
CA ASP A 109 -6.20 -17.98 -5.98
C ASP A 109 -5.78 -19.47 -5.81
N THR A 110 -4.67 -19.73 -5.13
CA THR A 110 -4.19 -21.06 -4.73
C THR A 110 -5.18 -21.77 -3.81
N THR A 111 -5.93 -21.05 -2.97
CA THR A 111 -6.92 -21.64 -2.06
C THR A 111 -8.16 -22.14 -2.82
N ASN A 112 -8.60 -21.40 -3.84
CA ASN A 112 -9.67 -21.83 -4.74
C ASN A 112 -9.24 -22.97 -5.67
N LYS A 113 -7.99 -22.94 -6.17
CA LYS A 113 -7.42 -24.09 -6.91
C LYS A 113 -7.40 -25.37 -6.08
N LYS A 114 -6.99 -25.30 -4.80
CA LYS A 114 -7.02 -26.46 -3.90
C LYS A 114 -8.44 -27.01 -3.69
N ARG A 115 -9.43 -26.14 -3.48
CA ARG A 115 -10.84 -26.56 -3.30
C ARG A 115 -11.44 -27.17 -4.56
N LYS A 116 -11.13 -26.62 -5.75
CA LYS A 116 -11.54 -27.21 -7.04
C LYS A 116 -10.91 -28.59 -7.24
N ASN A 117 -9.61 -28.76 -6.98
CA ASN A 117 -8.94 -30.05 -7.12
C ASN A 117 -9.52 -31.13 -6.20
N VAL A 118 -9.87 -30.80 -4.95
CA VAL A 118 -10.49 -31.74 -4.01
C VAL A 118 -11.91 -32.15 -4.46
N ALA A 119 -12.69 -31.21 -5.00
CA ALA A 119 -14.01 -31.51 -5.55
C ALA A 119 -13.92 -32.41 -6.79
N THR A 120 -12.98 -32.13 -7.70
CA THR A 120 -12.74 -32.94 -8.90
C THR A 120 -12.25 -34.35 -8.56
N GLU A 121 -11.35 -34.50 -7.58
CA GLU A 121 -10.92 -35.83 -7.12
C GLU A 121 -12.04 -36.65 -6.47
N ARG A 122 -12.94 -36.00 -5.71
CA ARG A 122 -14.11 -36.68 -5.11
C ARG A 122 -15.08 -37.17 -6.19
N SER A 123 -15.35 -36.36 -7.21
CA SER A 123 -16.18 -36.76 -8.35
C SER A 123 -15.58 -37.93 -9.12
N LEU A 124 -14.28 -37.89 -9.43
CA LEU A 124 -13.57 -38.96 -10.14
C LEU A 124 -13.57 -40.29 -9.35
N ARG A 125 -13.47 -40.23 -8.01
CA ARG A 125 -13.58 -41.43 -7.16
C ARG A 125 -14.99 -42.02 -7.14
N ALA A 126 -16.02 -41.18 -7.12
CA ALA A 126 -17.42 -41.61 -7.18
C ALA A 126 -17.73 -42.29 -8.53
N GLU A 127 -17.24 -41.72 -9.62
CA GLU A 127 -17.46 -42.25 -10.98
C GLU A 127 -16.76 -43.61 -11.20
N LYS A 128 -15.53 -43.78 -10.67
CA LYS A 128 -14.82 -45.09 -10.68
C LYS A 128 -15.53 -46.16 -9.85
N ARG A 129 -16.28 -45.77 -8.81
CA ARG A 129 -17.03 -46.69 -7.95
C ARG A 129 -18.31 -47.20 -8.63
N ASN A 130 -18.96 -46.36 -9.44
CA ASN A 130 -20.16 -46.73 -10.20
C ASN A 130 -19.88 -47.60 -11.43
N LYS A 131 -18.68 -47.52 -12.03
CA LYS A 131 -18.27 -48.37 -13.17
C LYS A 131 -17.84 -49.81 -12.77
N LYS A 132 -17.82 -50.14 -11.48
CA LYS A 132 -17.44 -51.46 -10.93
C LYS A 132 -18.64 -52.26 -10.38
N LYS A 133 -19.86 -51.77 -10.58
CA LYS A 133 -21.11 -52.55 -10.42
C LYS A 133 -21.65 -52.85 -11.81
#